data_AF-A0A520TDQ6-F1
#
_entry.id   AF-A0A520TDQ6-F1
#
_cell.length_a   1.000
_cell.length_b   1.000
_cell.length_c   1.000
_cell.angle_alpha   90.00
_cell.angle_beta   90.00
_cell.angle_gamma   90.00
#
_symmetry.space_group_name_H-M   'P 1'
#
loop_
_entity.id
_entity.type
_entity.pdbx_description
1 polymer ?
#
loop_
_entity_poly.entity_id
_entity_poly.type
_entity_poly.pdbx_seq_one_letter_code
_entity_poly.pdbx_strand_id
1 'polypeptide(L)'
;MNASYIDEMVSKSLAGERSVYVGHVPDPECYVQSIRQSFLNKRIEPALRTVIIEPHIVRLVDLPTGTHMVYFVTEDDPLSVFYDPSSESFGAAWGPDEITGQYVDLGFRSDDVLAMAAA
;
A
#
# COMPACT_ATOMS: atom_id res chain seq x y z
N MET A 1 -0.94 -15.16 9.35
CA MET A 1 -0.90 -14.95 7.88
C MET A 1 0.56 -15.10 7.43
N ASN A 2 0.85 -15.62 6.24
CA ASN A 2 2.24 -15.82 5.75
C ASN A 2 2.47 -15.06 4.43
N ALA A 3 3.73 -14.89 4.01
CA ALA A 3 4.10 -14.13 2.82
C ALA A 3 3.41 -14.64 1.53
N SER A 4 3.27 -15.97 1.38
CA SER A 4 2.62 -16.58 0.21
C SER A 4 1.16 -16.14 0.03
N TYR A 5 0.42 -15.96 1.12
CA TYR A 5 -0.95 -15.44 1.05
C TYR A 5 -0.98 -13.98 0.56
N ILE A 6 -0.07 -13.14 1.06
CA ILE A 6 0.01 -11.73 0.63
C ILE A 6 0.38 -11.64 -0.86
N ASP A 7 1.29 -12.49 -1.32
CA ASP A 7 1.64 -12.59 -2.73
C ASP A 7 0.47 -13.03 -3.61
N GLU A 8 -0.38 -13.93 -3.11
CA GLU A 8 -1.62 -14.31 -3.78
C GLU A 8 -2.58 -13.13 -3.89
N MET A 9 -2.73 -12.33 -2.83
CA MET A 9 -3.57 -11.13 -2.84
C MET A 9 -3.07 -10.07 -3.82
N VAL A 10 -1.76 -9.79 -3.82
CA VAL A 10 -1.12 -8.90 -4.81
C VAL A 10 -1.35 -9.44 -6.23
N SER A 11 -1.17 -10.74 -6.45
CA SER A 11 -1.35 -11.36 -7.77
C SER A 11 -2.80 -11.27 -8.26
N LYS A 12 -3.78 -11.49 -7.37
CA LYS A 12 -5.21 -11.33 -7.66
C LYS A 12 -5.54 -9.89 -8.04
N SER A 13 -5.08 -8.93 -7.25
CA SER A 13 -5.26 -7.50 -7.54
C SER A 13 -4.68 -7.13 -8.91
N LEU A 14 -3.46 -7.59 -9.23
CA LEU A 14 -2.80 -7.31 -10.51
C LEU A 14 -3.46 -8.00 -11.73
N ALA A 15 -4.22 -9.07 -11.50
CA ALA A 15 -4.94 -9.82 -12.54
C ALA A 15 -6.39 -9.33 -12.75
N GLY A 16 -6.96 -8.61 -11.78
CA GLY A 16 -8.30 -8.05 -11.84
C GLY A 16 -8.42 -6.79 -12.68
N GLU A 17 -9.65 -6.27 -12.80
CA GLU A 17 -9.91 -4.95 -13.36
C GLU A 17 -9.28 -3.87 -12.46
N ARG A 18 -8.48 -2.98 -13.06
CA ARG A 18 -7.73 -1.95 -12.32
C ARG A 18 -8.57 -0.71 -12.14
N SER A 19 -8.66 -0.22 -10.91
CA SER A 19 -9.34 1.04 -10.60
C SER A 19 -8.31 2.07 -10.14
N VAL A 20 -7.73 2.80 -11.10
CA VAL A 20 -6.91 3.98 -10.82
C VAL A 20 -7.67 5.21 -11.33
N TYR A 21 -7.77 6.25 -10.49
CA TYR A 21 -8.42 7.49 -10.91
C TYR A 21 -7.52 8.27 -11.87
N VAL A 22 -7.95 8.36 -13.15
CA VAL A 22 -7.15 8.86 -14.28
C VAL A 22 -7.78 10.07 -14.99
N GLY A 23 -8.69 10.79 -14.34
CA GLY A 23 -9.58 11.79 -14.95
C GLY A 23 -8.92 12.93 -15.74
N HIS A 24 -7.60 13.09 -15.68
CA HIS A 24 -6.83 14.13 -16.38
C HIS A 24 -5.63 13.60 -17.19
N VAL A 25 -5.54 12.29 -17.39
CA VAL A 25 -4.41 11.67 -18.09
C VAL A 25 -4.73 11.52 -19.60
N PRO A 26 -3.87 12.02 -20.51
CA PRO A 26 -4.10 11.92 -21.96
C PRO A 26 -4.17 10.47 -22.49
N ASP A 27 -3.44 9.56 -21.86
CA ASP A 27 -3.42 8.12 -22.17
C ASP A 27 -3.50 7.31 -20.86
N PRO A 28 -4.72 6.97 -20.40
CA PRO A 28 -4.94 6.22 -19.18
C PRO A 28 -4.30 4.82 -19.17
N GLU A 29 -4.30 4.14 -20.31
CA GLU A 29 -3.76 2.77 -20.40
C GLU A 29 -2.25 2.79 -20.22
N CYS A 30 -1.55 3.69 -20.91
CA CYS A 30 -0.11 3.86 -20.78
C CYS A 30 0.28 4.24 -19.34
N TYR A 31 -0.49 5.14 -18.71
CA TYR A 31 -0.25 5.52 -17.32
C TYR A 31 -0.41 4.34 -16.35
N VAL A 32 -1.50 3.60 -16.46
CA VAL A 32 -1.74 2.41 -15.62
C VAL A 32 -0.66 1.34 -15.83
N GLN A 33 -0.17 1.14 -17.06
CA GLN A 33 0.96 0.23 -17.31
C GLN A 33 2.25 0.75 -16.68
N SER A 34 2.52 2.06 -16.74
CA SER A 34 3.72 2.65 -16.14
C SER A 34 3.73 2.54 -14.60
N ILE A 35 2.58 2.76 -13.94
CA ILE A 35 2.45 2.54 -12.49
C ILE A 35 2.69 1.06 -12.17
N ARG A 36 2.06 0.14 -12.92
CA ARG A 36 2.27 -1.29 -12.70
C ARG A 36 3.74 -1.67 -12.82
N GLN A 37 4.44 -1.18 -13.84
CA GLN A 37 5.85 -1.48 -14.03
C GLN A 37 6.70 -0.90 -12.88
N SER A 38 6.40 0.33 -12.45
CA SER A 38 7.04 0.95 -11.29
C SER A 38 6.85 0.12 -10.02
N PHE A 39 5.61 -0.30 -9.75
CA PHE A 39 5.28 -1.18 -8.62
C PHE A 39 6.07 -2.49 -8.67
N LEU A 40 6.06 -3.18 -9.82
CA LEU A 40 6.78 -4.45 -9.99
C LEU A 40 8.30 -4.30 -9.80
N ASN A 41 8.87 -3.16 -10.19
CA ASN A 41 10.30 -2.89 -10.00
C ASN A 41 10.68 -2.66 -8.52
N LYS A 42 9.74 -2.17 -7.71
CA LYS A 42 9.93 -1.88 -6.27
C LYS A 42 9.40 -3.01 -5.36
N ARG A 43 8.75 -4.02 -5.94
CA ARG A 43 8.14 -5.10 -5.19
C ARG A 43 9.22 -5.90 -4.46
N ILE A 44 8.95 -6.17 -3.19
CA ILE A 44 9.79 -7.00 -2.33
C ILE A 44 9.05 -8.29 -1.94
N GLU A 45 9.77 -9.22 -1.32
CA GLU A 45 9.12 -10.29 -0.56
C GLU A 45 8.35 -9.66 0.62
N PRO A 46 7.07 -10.02 0.84
CA PRO A 46 6.26 -9.40 1.88
C PRO A 46 6.94 -9.41 3.25
N ALA A 47 7.23 -8.22 3.78
CA ALA A 47 7.99 -8.06 5.01
C ALA A 47 7.10 -7.56 6.13
N LEU A 48 7.10 -8.27 7.27
CA LEU A 48 6.35 -7.84 8.44
C LEU A 48 7.01 -6.60 9.06
N ARG A 49 6.23 -5.53 9.20
CA ARG A 49 6.65 -4.22 9.72
C ARG A 49 5.55 -3.62 10.58
N THR A 50 5.87 -2.47 11.18
CA THR A 50 4.93 -1.68 11.95
C THR A 50 4.64 -0.35 11.27
N VAL A 51 3.37 0.04 11.23
CA VAL A 51 2.93 1.40 10.90
C VAL A 51 2.29 2.05 12.12
N ILE A 52 2.36 3.37 12.19
CA ILE A 52 1.68 4.19 13.20
C ILE A 52 0.40 4.73 12.60
N ILE A 53 -0.72 4.44 13.26
CA ILE A 53 -2.01 5.08 12.98
C ILE A 53 -2.17 6.26 13.94
N GLU A 54 -2.10 7.46 13.37
CA GLU A 54 -2.24 8.69 14.14
C GLU A 54 -3.70 9.02 14.48
N PRO A 55 -3.97 9.79 15.55
CA PRO A 55 -5.32 10.13 15.99
C PRO A 55 -6.23 10.73 14.92
N HIS A 56 -5.65 11.49 14.00
CA HIS A 56 -6.41 12.17 12.95
C HIS A 56 -6.82 11.24 11.80
N ILE A 57 -6.21 10.05 11.68
CA ILE A 57 -6.43 9.07 10.60
C ILE A 57 -7.38 7.96 11.02
N VAL A 58 -7.54 7.70 12.32
CA VAL A 58 -8.42 6.65 12.89
C VAL A 58 -9.78 6.53 12.21
N ARG A 59 -10.42 7.67 11.91
CA ARG A 59 -11.76 7.69 11.29
C ARG A 59 -11.78 7.24 9.82
N LEU A 60 -10.64 7.31 9.13
CA LEU A 60 -10.48 6.92 7.74
C LEU A 60 -10.25 5.41 7.61
N VAL A 61 -9.61 4.81 8.61
CA VAL A 61 -9.11 3.43 8.55
C VAL A 61 -9.86 2.45 9.45
N ASP A 62 -10.75 2.96 10.32
CA ASP A 62 -11.53 2.19 11.30
C ASP A 62 -10.66 1.29 12.21
N LEU A 63 -9.49 1.79 12.58
CA LEU A 63 -8.52 1.12 13.46
C LEU A 63 -8.14 2.03 14.63
N PRO A 64 -7.88 1.48 15.82
CA PRO A 64 -7.46 2.28 16.97
C PRO A 64 -6.12 2.98 16.70
N THR A 65 -5.87 4.10 17.38
CA THR A 65 -4.56 4.76 17.35
C THR A 65 -3.46 3.86 17.87
N GLY A 66 -2.26 4.01 17.32
CA GLY A 66 -1.06 3.35 17.84
C GLY A 66 -0.32 2.56 16.77
N THR A 67 0.48 1.60 17.21
CA THR A 67 1.33 0.78 16.35
C THR A 67 0.59 -0.47 15.88
N HIS A 68 0.55 -0.68 14.57
CA HIS A 68 -0.11 -1.82 13.94
C HIS A 68 0.87 -2.64 13.11
N MET A 69 0.71 -3.96 13.16
CA MET A 69 1.53 -4.90 12.40
C MET A 69 0.93 -5.10 11.01
N VAL A 70 1.71 -4.82 9.97
CA VAL A 70 1.28 -4.92 8.56
C VAL A 70 2.38 -5.56 7.71
N TYR A 71 2.03 -5.98 6.50
CA TYR A 71 2.97 -6.60 5.56
C TYR A 71 3.32 -5.63 4.43
N PHE A 72 4.55 -5.14 4.39
CA PHE A 72 5.00 -4.28 3.30
C PHE A 72 5.20 -5.12 2.04
N VAL A 73 4.63 -4.67 0.93
CA VAL A 73 4.77 -5.30 -0.40
C VAL A 73 5.67 -4.50 -1.33
N THR A 74 5.89 -3.23 -1.00
CA THR A 74 6.99 -2.40 -1.51
C THR A 74 7.67 -1.72 -0.32
N GLU A 75 8.98 -1.48 -0.43
CA GLU A 75 9.72 -0.58 0.46
C GLU A 75 10.35 0.49 -0.44
N ASP A 76 9.82 1.70 -0.36
CA ASP A 76 10.37 2.87 -1.05
C ASP A 76 10.23 4.08 -0.11
N ASP A 77 11.31 4.85 -0.02
CA ASP A 77 11.35 6.08 0.77
C ASP A 77 11.02 7.25 -0.16
N PRO A 78 9.93 8.00 0.08
CA PRO A 78 9.12 7.98 1.30
C PRO A 78 7.81 7.20 1.22
N LEU A 79 7.38 6.71 0.05
CA LEU A 79 6.04 6.13 -0.14
C LEU A 79 6.09 4.61 -0.33
N SER A 80 5.59 3.88 0.66
CA SER A 80 5.53 2.42 0.65
C SER A 80 4.10 1.89 0.66
N VAL A 81 3.87 0.74 0.03
CA VAL A 81 2.58 0.06 0.01
C VAL A 81 2.64 -1.16 0.94
N PHE A 82 1.61 -1.30 1.78
CA PHE A 82 1.46 -2.44 2.67
C PHE A 82 0.09 -3.10 2.50
N TYR A 83 -0.01 -4.34 2.98
CA TYR A 83 -1.25 -5.05 3.20
C TYR A 83 -1.53 -5.14 4.71
N ASP A 84 -2.72 -4.71 5.11
CA ASP A 84 -3.19 -4.80 6.49
C ASP A 84 -4.13 -6.02 6.66
N PRO A 85 -3.72 -7.03 7.45
CA PRO A 85 -4.54 -8.21 7.69
C PRO A 85 -5.80 -7.93 8.51
N SER A 86 -5.88 -6.80 9.22
CA SER A 86 -7.04 -6.46 10.07
C SER A 86 -8.22 -5.99 9.25
N SER A 87 -7.94 -5.22 8.20
CA SER A 87 -8.94 -4.67 7.27
C SER A 87 -9.02 -5.43 5.94
N GLU A 88 -8.16 -6.43 5.73
CA GLU A 88 -8.02 -7.19 4.48
C GLU A 88 -7.84 -6.29 3.24
N SER A 89 -7.07 -5.21 3.39
CA SER A 89 -6.90 -4.20 2.35
C SER A 89 -5.45 -3.74 2.21
N PHE A 90 -5.13 -3.15 1.07
CA PHE A 90 -3.88 -2.43 0.86
C PHE A 90 -3.98 -0.99 1.39
N GLY A 91 -2.87 -0.50 1.91
CA GLY A 91 -2.71 0.88 2.34
C GLY A 91 -1.37 1.46 1.89
N ALA A 92 -1.23 2.77 2.06
CA ALA A 92 0.00 3.49 1.82
C ALA A 92 0.57 4.04 3.14
N ALA A 93 1.88 3.93 3.30
CA ALA A 93 2.60 4.45 4.45
C ALA A 93 3.73 5.38 4.00
N TRP A 94 3.99 6.39 4.83
CA TRP A 94 5.11 7.29 4.70
C TRP A 94 6.27 6.85 5.58
N GLY A 95 7.50 6.85 5.05
CA GLY A 95 8.73 6.63 5.81
C GLY A 95 9.72 5.70 5.10
N PRO A 96 10.68 5.12 5.86
CA PRO A 96 10.79 5.21 7.31
C PRO A 96 11.28 6.60 7.76
N ASP A 97 10.78 7.09 8.88
CA ASP A 97 11.34 8.30 9.52
C ASP A 97 12.83 8.09 9.87
N GLU A 98 13.69 9.02 9.46
CA GLU A 98 15.15 8.87 9.57
C GLU A 98 15.64 8.72 11.02
N ILE A 99 14.88 9.21 11.99
CA ILE A 99 15.26 9.22 13.42
C ILE A 99 14.74 7.96 14.11
N THR A 100 13.47 7.63 13.90
CA THR A 100 12.75 6.58 14.63
C THR A 100 12.69 5.25 13.86
N GLY A 101 12.92 5.27 12.55
CA GLY A 101 12.76 4.13 11.65
C GLY A 101 11.30 3.70 11.46
N GLN A 102 10.33 4.53 11.90
CA GLN A 102 8.92 4.19 11.91
C GLN A 102 8.22 4.65 10.63
N TYR A 103 7.20 3.90 10.22
CA TYR A 103 6.33 4.28 9.13
C TYR A 103 5.01 4.84 9.68
N VAL A 104 4.46 5.86 9.01
CA VAL A 104 3.18 6.46 9.35
C VAL A 104 2.16 6.07 8.30
N ASP A 105 1.02 5.53 8.73
CA ASP A 105 -0.09 5.22 7.85
C ASP A 105 -0.67 6.51 7.27
N LEU A 106 -0.94 6.57 5.96
CA LEU A 106 -1.49 7.75 5.30
C LEU A 106 -3.03 7.79 5.29
N GLY A 107 -3.70 6.73 5.73
CA GLY A 107 -5.15 6.66 5.79
C GLY A 107 -5.84 6.22 4.50
N PHE A 108 -5.09 5.92 3.45
CA PHE A 108 -5.63 5.36 2.21
C PHE A 108 -5.88 3.86 2.34
N ARG A 109 -6.99 3.39 1.76
CA ARG A 109 -7.41 1.99 1.76
C ARG A 109 -7.97 1.60 0.40
N SER A 110 -7.60 0.43 -0.08
CA SER A 110 -8.06 -0.10 -1.37
C SER A 110 -7.87 -1.63 -1.43
N ASP A 111 -8.73 -2.33 -2.17
CA ASP A 111 -8.50 -3.71 -2.58
C ASP A 111 -7.58 -3.82 -3.82
N ASP A 112 -7.44 -2.73 -4.58
CA ASP A 112 -6.48 -2.58 -5.67
C ASP A 112 -5.14 -2.01 -5.17
N VAL A 113 -4.08 -2.80 -5.30
CA VAL A 113 -2.70 -2.43 -4.94
C VAL A 113 -2.16 -1.28 -5.81
N LEU A 114 -2.63 -1.16 -7.06
CA LEU A 114 -2.19 -0.09 -7.96
C LEU A 114 -2.81 1.26 -7.60
N ALA A 115 -4.00 1.27 -6.98
CA ALA A 115 -4.57 2.49 -6.43
C ALA A 115 -3.71 3.06 -5.28
N MET A 116 -3.09 2.19 -4.48
CA MET A 116 -2.17 2.60 -3.42
C MET A 116 -0.80 3.01 -3.96
N ALA A 117 -0.32 2.34 -5.00
CA ALA A 117 0.94 2.71 -5.66
C ALA A 117 0.86 4.05 -6.41
N ALA A 118 -0.35 4.58 -6.64
CA ALA A 118 -0.60 5.87 -7.27
C ALA A 118 -0.90 7.01 -6.26
N ALA A 119 -0.97 6.70 -4.96
CA ALA A 119 -1.39 7.61 -3.90
C ALA A 119 -0.30 8.62 -3.48
#